data_AF-A0A1V5NWH0-F1
#
_entry.id   AF-A0A1V5NWH0-F1
#
_cell.length_a   1.000
_cell.length_b   1.000
_cell.length_c   1.000
_cell.angle_alpha   90.00
_cell.angle_beta   90.00
_cell.angle_gamma   90.00
#
_symmetry.space_group_name_H-M   'P 1'
#
loop_
_entity.id
_entity.type
_entity.pdbx_description
1 polymer ?
#
loop_
_entity_poly.entity_id
_entity_poly.type
_entity_poly.pdbx_seq_one_letter_code
_entity_poly.pdbx_strand_id
1 'polypeptide(L)'
;MVGKCRKLAPAYRENLWAARGNLPVLVTQTEFGRLGVLICADTYSYKPARAAALKGARVLLVPANWPPEHHNPEKFWRARAAENGVCLLACNRTGMDKGMDCRNAESFIIDRYGSPLQQVSSPGDTIIYGSLPLVGGKFAPPDADGFPGRRKPNYYSDIALDIYSQFNPGAVLGLPEPAEFTVATVQFQPEPGSPLANTGKIMGLIDRAAAMSEARGRPLDLVVLPELCTTGIISDPVEAENLGEEIPGRTTEILARAAAEKNVYIALGMAESQGGKQYNSCVLIGPRGVECKYRKVHLAPRDQKWAEEGDGIFPVCDLPFGRIGLVAGCDLMFPECAESLAKRGADLLCAPALWEDGRSKFIWEARLGEQTHLAVANQWGDAGGLNTVGGSAIFGYSRFPEKMLRSESPAKGDAINVLCLNSADAREKKFLENIDYDAILNNTPPGQ
;
A
#
# COMPACT_ATOMS: atom_id res chain seq x y z
N MET A 1 36.45 11.24 6.93
CA MET A 1 35.17 11.24 6.17
C MET A 1 34.62 9.81 6.18
N VAL A 2 33.42 9.60 6.69
CA VAL A 2 32.82 8.23 6.87
C VAL A 2 32.01 7.74 5.66
N GLY A 3 31.77 8.60 4.65
CA GLY A 3 31.11 8.25 3.40
C GLY A 3 30.58 9.46 2.63
N LYS A 4 30.01 9.21 1.45
CA LYS A 4 29.35 10.20 0.59
C LYS A 4 28.04 9.63 0.06
N CYS A 5 26.97 10.43 0.10
CA CYS A 5 25.66 10.10 -0.47
C CYS A 5 25.32 11.14 -1.56
N ARG A 6 24.65 10.71 -2.63
CA ARG A 6 24.07 11.58 -3.66
C ARG A 6 22.59 11.24 -3.77
N LYS A 7 21.73 12.26 -3.80
CA LYS A 7 20.27 12.09 -3.85
C LYS A 7 19.88 11.33 -5.12
N LEU A 8 19.20 10.20 -4.98
CA LEU A 8 18.86 9.32 -6.10
C LEU A 8 17.72 9.90 -6.94
N ALA A 9 16.71 10.46 -6.29
CA ALA A 9 15.51 11.00 -6.92
C ALA A 9 15.41 12.52 -6.70
N PRO A 10 15.92 13.37 -7.61
CA PRO A 10 15.69 14.80 -7.54
C PRO A 10 14.19 15.07 -7.73
N ALA A 11 13.62 15.83 -6.81
CA ALA A 11 12.19 16.11 -6.75
C ALA A 11 11.87 17.49 -7.32
N TYR A 12 10.66 17.62 -7.87
CA TYR A 12 10.15 18.90 -8.41
C TYR A 12 11.12 19.51 -9.42
N ARG A 13 11.57 20.75 -9.17
CA ARG A 13 12.48 21.51 -10.02
C ARG A 13 13.95 21.19 -9.79
N GLU A 14 14.30 20.27 -8.88
CA GLU A 14 15.70 19.89 -8.65
C GLU A 14 16.36 19.30 -9.91
N ASN A 15 15.61 18.58 -10.74
CA ASN A 15 16.11 18.06 -12.03
C ASN A 15 16.55 19.17 -13.01
N LEU A 16 16.19 20.44 -12.78
CA LEU A 16 16.61 21.57 -13.62
C LEU A 16 18.05 22.02 -13.32
N TRP A 17 18.62 21.66 -12.17
CA TRP A 17 19.93 22.16 -11.73
C TRP A 17 20.82 21.11 -11.05
N ALA A 18 20.28 19.97 -10.62
CA ALA A 18 21.02 18.87 -10.03
C ALA A 18 20.88 17.60 -10.87
N ALA A 19 22.01 16.93 -11.13
CA ALA A 19 22.03 15.59 -11.69
C ALA A 19 21.56 14.57 -10.64
N ARG A 20 21.03 13.44 -11.13
CA ARG A 20 20.67 12.30 -10.29
C ARG A 20 21.91 11.69 -9.64
N GLY A 21 21.73 11.16 -8.44
CA GLY A 21 22.77 10.42 -7.74
C GLY A 21 23.11 9.13 -8.45
N ASN A 22 24.41 8.88 -8.60
CA ASN A 22 24.99 7.70 -9.24
C ASN A 22 25.92 6.94 -8.26
N LEU A 23 25.62 7.01 -6.96
CA LEU A 23 26.34 6.27 -5.92
C LEU A 23 25.36 5.35 -5.20
N PRO A 24 25.84 4.22 -4.67
CA PRO A 24 25.01 3.36 -3.85
C PRO A 24 24.52 4.04 -2.59
N VAL A 25 23.38 3.54 -2.11
CA VAL A 25 22.84 3.91 -0.81
C VAL A 25 23.93 3.73 0.23
N LEU A 26 24.31 4.85 0.87
CA LEU A 26 25.41 4.90 1.82
C LEU A 26 25.01 4.14 3.08
N VAL A 27 25.79 3.12 3.42
CA VAL A 27 25.70 2.37 4.68
C VAL A 27 27.08 2.31 5.31
N THR A 28 27.22 2.82 6.53
CA THR A 28 28.51 2.94 7.23
C THR A 28 28.44 2.27 8.60
N GLN A 29 29.57 1.70 9.04
CA GLN A 29 29.69 1.02 10.32
C GLN A 29 30.06 2.01 11.43
N THR A 30 29.39 1.91 12.57
CA THR A 30 29.76 2.59 13.83
C THR A 30 30.00 1.57 14.93
N GLU A 31 30.40 2.05 16.11
CA GLU A 31 30.51 1.20 17.31
C GLU A 31 29.16 0.59 17.73
N PHE A 32 28.04 1.24 17.42
CA PHE A 32 26.69 0.76 17.76
C PHE A 32 26.07 -0.12 16.66
N GLY A 33 26.55 -0.05 15.42
CA GLY A 33 26.00 -0.82 14.31
C GLY A 33 26.04 -0.04 13.00
N ARG A 34 25.32 -0.49 11.98
CA ARG A 34 25.33 0.20 10.68
C ARG A 34 24.26 1.28 10.61
N LEU A 35 24.64 2.44 10.08
CA LEU A 35 23.75 3.56 9.77
C LEU A 35 23.59 3.66 8.25
N GLY A 36 22.38 3.95 7.78
CA GLY A 36 22.09 4.29 6.38
C GLY A 36 21.77 5.77 6.22
N VAL A 37 22.04 6.35 5.05
CA VAL A 37 21.68 7.74 4.74
C VAL A 37 20.83 7.80 3.47
N LEU A 38 19.66 8.45 3.56
CA LEU A 38 18.73 8.71 2.47
C LEU A 38 18.41 10.20 2.40
N ILE A 39 18.31 10.81 1.22
CA ILE A 39 18.14 12.28 1.14
C ILE A 39 16.72 12.64 0.74
N CYS A 40 15.99 13.28 1.66
CA CYS A 40 14.68 13.89 1.40
C CYS A 40 13.77 13.00 0.54
N ALA A 41 13.58 13.32 -0.74
CA ALA A 41 12.68 12.62 -1.65
C ALA A 41 13.05 11.14 -1.92
N ASP A 42 14.27 10.71 -1.62
CA ASP A 42 14.67 9.30 -1.74
C ASP A 42 13.78 8.38 -0.88
N THR A 43 13.13 8.91 0.16
CA THR A 43 12.25 8.13 1.04
C THR A 43 10.85 7.90 0.49
N TYR A 44 10.43 8.59 -0.58
CA TYR A 44 9.13 8.32 -1.22
C TYR A 44 9.13 6.95 -1.88
N SER A 45 10.25 6.53 -2.46
CA SER A 45 10.46 5.13 -2.85
C SER A 45 10.84 4.30 -1.64
N TYR A 46 10.32 3.08 -1.55
CA TYR A 46 10.73 2.15 -0.49
C TYR A 46 12.11 1.52 -0.74
N LYS A 47 12.57 1.49 -2.00
CA LYS A 47 13.77 0.75 -2.42
C LYS A 47 15.05 1.22 -1.75
N PRO A 48 15.34 2.55 -1.62
CA PRO A 48 16.57 2.98 -0.97
C PRO A 48 16.64 2.55 0.51
N ALA A 49 15.53 2.66 1.24
CA ALA A 49 15.43 2.18 2.61
C ALA A 49 15.60 0.66 2.69
N ARG A 50 14.98 -0.09 1.78
CA ARG A 50 15.13 -1.54 1.70
C ARG A 50 16.58 -1.96 1.41
N ALA A 51 17.23 -1.31 0.46
CA ALA A 51 18.63 -1.56 0.14
C ALA A 51 19.56 -1.26 1.33
N ALA A 52 19.32 -0.16 2.06
CA ALA A 52 20.08 0.14 3.28
C ALA A 52 19.89 -0.96 4.35
N ALA A 53 18.66 -1.40 4.59
CA ALA A 53 18.35 -2.42 5.58
C ALA A 53 18.98 -3.78 5.24
N LEU A 54 18.94 -4.18 3.96
CA LEU A 54 19.60 -5.40 3.46
C LEU A 54 21.12 -5.33 3.57
N LYS A 55 21.72 -4.15 3.42
CA LYS A 55 23.15 -3.88 3.72
C LYS A 55 23.46 -3.81 5.23
N GLY A 56 22.47 -4.07 6.07
CA GLY A 56 22.61 -4.20 7.52
C GLY A 56 22.34 -2.93 8.33
N ALA A 57 21.89 -1.84 7.70
CA ALA A 57 21.53 -0.63 8.44
C ALA A 57 20.43 -0.92 9.47
N ARG A 58 20.53 -0.31 10.66
CA ARG A 58 19.55 -0.38 11.75
C ARG A 58 18.97 0.98 12.13
N VAL A 59 19.60 2.05 11.64
CA VAL A 59 19.10 3.41 11.74
C VAL A 59 19.28 4.08 10.38
N LEU A 60 18.25 4.77 9.91
CA LEU A 60 18.27 5.60 8.71
C LEU A 60 18.33 7.07 9.11
N LEU A 61 19.27 7.81 8.53
CA LEU A 61 19.39 9.25 8.68
C LEU A 61 18.83 9.91 7.42
N VAL A 62 17.90 10.85 7.61
CA VAL A 62 17.21 11.54 6.53
C VAL A 62 17.40 13.05 6.67
N PRO A 63 18.48 13.63 6.10
CA PRO A 63 18.53 15.07 5.88
C PRO A 63 17.42 15.45 4.88
N ALA A 64 16.52 16.32 5.32
CA ALA A 64 15.36 16.77 4.58
C ALA A 64 15.36 18.29 4.44
N ASN A 65 14.77 18.75 3.34
CA ASN A 65 14.55 20.17 3.06
C ASN A 65 13.18 20.27 2.40
N TRP A 66 12.15 20.19 3.23
CA TRP A 66 10.81 19.87 2.80
C TRP A 66 9.79 20.84 3.44
N PRO A 67 9.12 21.68 2.64
CA PRO A 67 8.17 22.67 3.13
C PRO A 67 6.75 22.07 3.32
N PRO A 68 5.98 22.54 4.32
CA PRO A 68 4.64 22.02 4.67
C PRO A 68 3.62 22.00 3.54
N GLU A 69 3.73 22.92 2.58
CA GLU A 69 2.78 23.10 1.47
C GLU A 69 2.83 21.97 0.43
N HIS A 70 3.83 21.09 0.51
CA HIS A 70 3.96 19.95 -0.39
C HIS A 70 3.26 18.70 0.17
N HIS A 71 3.43 17.56 -0.50
CA HIS A 71 2.99 16.26 0.02
C HIS A 71 3.78 15.76 1.26
N ASN A 72 3.20 15.86 2.47
CA ASN A 72 3.89 15.54 3.73
C ASN A 72 4.60 14.16 3.71
N PRO A 73 5.92 14.10 3.97
CA PRO A 73 6.70 12.87 3.89
C PRO A 73 6.58 11.96 5.13
N GLU A 74 5.92 12.42 6.21
CA GLU A 74 5.82 11.71 7.49
C GLU A 74 5.43 10.24 7.31
N LYS A 75 4.33 9.97 6.61
CA LYS A 75 3.83 8.60 6.41
C LYS A 75 4.84 7.71 5.70
N PHE A 76 5.61 8.24 4.75
CA PHE A 76 6.67 7.49 4.09
C PHE A 76 7.82 7.21 5.05
N TRP A 77 8.26 8.20 5.83
CA TRP A 77 9.30 8.01 6.84
C TRP A 77 8.91 6.93 7.86
N ARG A 78 7.68 7.01 8.38
CA ARG A 78 7.12 5.99 9.28
C ARG A 78 7.06 4.62 8.60
N ALA A 79 6.65 4.56 7.33
CA ALA A 79 6.62 3.32 6.55
C ALA A 79 8.02 2.74 6.35
N ARG A 80 9.01 3.54 5.96
CA ARG A 80 10.40 3.07 5.75
C ARG A 80 11.00 2.48 7.00
N ALA A 81 10.69 3.05 8.17
CA ALA A 81 11.08 2.52 9.46
C ALA A 81 10.41 1.16 9.74
N ALA A 82 9.07 1.11 9.72
CA ALA A 82 8.27 -0.07 10.03
C ALA A 82 8.53 -1.25 9.06
N GLU A 83 8.50 -0.99 7.75
CA GLU A 83 8.68 -1.99 6.68
C GLU A 83 10.03 -2.72 6.76
N ASN A 84 11.04 -2.07 7.35
CA ASN A 84 12.40 -2.59 7.43
C ASN A 84 12.83 -2.95 8.86
N GLY A 85 12.00 -2.67 9.87
CA GLY A 85 12.34 -2.88 11.27
C GLY A 85 13.57 -2.08 11.70
N VAL A 86 13.68 -0.83 11.25
CA VAL A 86 14.80 0.09 11.53
C VAL A 86 14.30 1.39 12.14
N CYS A 87 15.11 2.05 12.96
CA CYS A 87 14.79 3.40 13.41
C CYS A 87 15.06 4.42 12.29
N LEU A 88 14.37 5.56 12.29
CA LEU A 88 14.58 6.63 11.31
C LEU A 88 14.64 7.99 11.99
N LEU A 89 15.66 8.78 11.66
CA LEU A 89 15.84 10.14 12.11
C LEU A 89 15.73 11.07 10.91
N ALA A 90 14.63 11.82 10.82
CA ALA A 90 14.41 12.83 9.80
C ALA A 90 14.69 14.21 10.38
N CYS A 91 15.71 14.89 9.84
CA CYS A 91 16.07 16.24 10.22
C CYS A 91 15.71 17.16 9.07
N ASN A 92 14.65 17.94 9.24
CA ASN A 92 14.14 18.85 8.25
C ASN A 92 14.61 20.28 8.53
N ARG A 93 14.74 21.07 7.47
CA ARG A 93 15.10 22.48 7.57
C ARG A 93 13.96 23.28 8.22
N THR A 94 14.29 24.40 8.84
CA THR A 94 13.34 25.44 9.26
C THR A 94 13.69 26.81 8.66
N GLY A 95 12.82 27.80 8.86
CA GLY A 95 12.97 29.18 8.42
C GLY A 95 12.44 29.43 7.02
N MET A 96 12.63 30.67 6.56
CA MET A 96 12.30 31.11 5.22
C MET A 96 13.57 31.16 4.36
N ASP A 97 13.56 30.47 3.22
CA ASP A 97 14.53 30.68 2.14
C ASP A 97 13.88 31.51 1.02
N LYS A 98 14.63 31.88 -0.03
CA LYS A 98 14.25 32.81 -1.13
C LYS A 98 12.83 32.63 -1.70
N GLY A 99 12.26 31.44 -1.64
CA GLY A 99 10.87 31.17 -2.06
C GLY A 99 10.30 29.90 -1.46
N MET A 100 10.81 29.45 -0.32
CA MET A 100 10.38 28.21 0.33
C MET A 100 10.29 28.43 1.83
N ASP A 101 9.09 28.21 2.36
CA ASP A 101 8.81 28.36 3.78
C ASP A 101 8.86 27.01 4.49
N CYS A 102 9.84 26.83 5.36
CA CYS A 102 9.99 25.63 6.18
C CYS A 102 9.69 25.90 7.65
N ARG A 103 9.10 27.05 8.03
CA ARG A 103 8.87 27.40 9.45
C ARG A 103 7.95 26.43 10.19
N ASN A 104 7.04 25.76 9.48
CA ASN A 104 6.19 24.71 10.07
C ASN A 104 6.62 23.30 9.64
N ALA A 105 7.80 23.15 9.04
CA ALA A 105 8.31 21.86 8.61
C ALA A 105 8.71 21.00 9.82
N GLU A 106 8.47 19.70 9.71
CA GLU A 106 8.60 18.79 10.84
C GLU A 106 9.85 17.91 10.76
N SER A 107 10.46 17.66 11.91
CA SER A 107 11.53 16.68 12.12
C SER A 107 11.07 15.57 13.05
N PHE A 108 11.58 14.36 12.84
CA PHE A 108 11.12 13.16 13.53
C PHE A 108 12.27 12.27 14.00
N ILE A 109 12.05 11.62 15.15
CA ILE A 109 12.75 10.40 15.55
C ILE A 109 11.67 9.31 15.62
N ILE A 110 11.86 8.25 14.83
CA ILE A 110 10.86 7.19 14.62
C ILE A 110 11.46 5.86 15.06
N ASP A 111 10.69 5.08 15.82
CA ASP A 111 11.08 3.73 16.23
C ASP A 111 10.98 2.71 15.07
N ARG A 112 11.39 1.47 15.35
CA ARG A 112 11.36 0.38 14.35
C ARG A 112 9.96 -0.09 13.95
N TYR A 113 8.91 0.41 14.61
CA TYR A 113 7.50 0.10 14.34
C TYR A 113 6.81 1.22 13.56
N GLY A 114 7.53 2.30 13.23
CA GLY A 114 6.97 3.47 12.56
C GLY A 114 6.24 4.44 13.51
N SER A 115 6.44 4.31 14.83
CA SER A 115 5.87 5.22 15.82
C SER A 115 6.82 6.39 16.06
N PRO A 116 6.34 7.65 16.02
CA PRO A 116 7.14 8.81 16.40
C PRO A 116 7.52 8.74 17.89
N LEU A 117 8.82 8.65 18.18
CA LEU A 117 9.37 8.84 19.53
C LEU A 117 9.49 10.32 19.88
N GLN A 118 9.79 11.14 18.88
CA GLN A 118 9.81 12.59 18.95
C GLN A 118 9.36 13.19 17.62
N GLN A 119 8.67 14.32 17.71
CA GLN A 119 8.20 15.13 16.59
C GLN A 119 8.31 16.59 17.01
N VAL A 120 8.92 17.42 16.16
CA VAL A 120 8.96 18.87 16.39
C VAL A 120 8.68 19.61 15.09
N SER A 121 7.95 20.71 15.22
CA SER A 121 7.89 21.80 14.27
C SER A 121 8.33 23.06 15.00
N SER A 122 9.24 23.83 14.41
CA SER A 122 9.76 25.05 15.04
C SER A 122 10.08 26.06 13.96
N PRO A 123 9.71 27.35 14.11
CA PRO A 123 10.01 28.41 13.14
C PRO A 123 11.47 28.87 13.16
N GLY A 124 12.24 28.47 14.17
CA GLY A 124 13.66 28.75 14.32
C GLY A 124 14.46 27.52 14.73
N ASP A 125 15.79 27.68 14.76
CA ASP A 125 16.73 26.58 15.01
C ASP A 125 16.39 25.82 16.30
N THR A 126 16.36 24.49 16.21
CA THR A 126 16.05 23.63 17.35
C THR A 126 16.78 22.31 17.25
N ILE A 127 16.89 21.60 18.37
CA ILE A 127 17.50 20.28 18.47
C ILE A 127 16.50 19.35 19.15
N ILE A 128 16.29 18.18 18.57
CA ILE A 128 15.51 17.10 19.19
C ILE A 128 16.43 15.98 19.64
N TYR A 129 16.10 15.41 20.79
CA TYR A 129 16.83 14.31 21.40
C TYR A 129 15.92 13.10 21.50
N GLY A 130 16.45 11.91 21.21
CA GLY A 130 15.71 10.66 21.36
C GLY A 130 16.65 9.53 21.75
N SER A 131 16.10 8.52 22.41
CA SER A 131 16.84 7.33 22.81
C SER A 131 16.46 6.17 21.90
N LEU A 132 17.45 5.52 21.30
CA LEU A 132 17.25 4.32 20.49
C LEU A 132 17.65 3.07 21.31
N PRO A 133 16.89 1.98 21.25
CA PRO A 133 17.19 0.79 22.01
C PRO A 133 18.48 0.11 21.51
N LEU A 134 19.35 -0.26 22.46
CA LEU A 134 20.53 -1.09 22.21
C LEU A 134 20.35 -2.46 22.86
N VAL A 135 20.81 -3.51 22.19
CA VAL A 135 20.89 -4.89 22.69
C VAL A 135 22.36 -5.31 22.63
N GLY A 136 22.96 -5.62 23.79
CA GLY A 136 24.39 -5.92 23.87
C GLY A 136 25.30 -4.79 23.39
N GLY A 137 24.88 -3.53 23.58
CA GLY A 137 25.61 -2.34 23.13
C GLY A 137 25.52 -2.06 21.62
N LYS A 138 24.70 -2.81 20.87
CA LYS A 138 24.46 -2.60 19.44
C LYS A 138 23.00 -2.22 19.17
N PHE A 139 22.72 -1.56 18.06
CA PHE A 139 21.34 -1.29 17.63
C PHE A 139 20.56 -2.60 17.54
N ALA A 140 19.33 -2.58 18.05
CA ALA A 140 18.46 -3.74 18.05
C ALA A 140 18.25 -4.29 16.61
N PRO A 141 18.27 -5.62 16.42
CA PRO A 141 17.88 -6.22 15.14
C PRO A 141 16.37 -6.04 14.89
N PRO A 142 15.91 -6.18 13.64
CA PRO A 142 14.48 -6.25 13.36
C PRO A 142 13.87 -7.51 13.98
N ASP A 143 12.58 -7.42 14.33
CA ASP A 143 11.83 -8.56 14.86
C ASP A 143 11.64 -9.63 13.77
N ALA A 144 11.94 -10.89 14.08
CA ALA A 144 11.85 -11.99 13.11
C ALA A 144 10.42 -12.21 12.60
N ASP A 145 9.42 -12.04 13.48
CA ASP A 145 8.00 -12.14 13.12
C ASP A 145 7.43 -10.82 12.57
N GLY A 146 8.26 -9.76 12.50
CA GLY A 146 7.89 -8.47 11.93
C GLY A 146 7.87 -8.49 10.40
N PHE A 147 7.58 -7.33 9.79
CA PHE A 147 7.56 -7.21 8.32
C PHE A 147 8.83 -7.74 7.63
N PRO A 148 10.06 -7.49 8.13
CA PRO A 148 11.26 -7.96 7.44
C PRO A 148 11.35 -9.49 7.30
N GLY A 149 10.97 -10.26 8.32
CA GLY A 149 11.05 -11.72 8.29
C GLY A 149 9.86 -12.41 7.62
N ARG A 150 8.72 -11.71 7.48
CA ARG A 150 7.53 -12.21 6.77
C ARG A 150 7.54 -11.98 5.26
N ARG A 151 8.54 -11.28 4.72
CA ARG A 151 8.70 -11.01 3.28
C ARG A 151 8.89 -12.30 2.49
N LYS A 152 8.26 -12.39 1.32
CA LYS A 152 8.33 -13.56 0.43
C LYS A 152 8.86 -13.21 -0.98
N PRO A 153 10.18 -13.02 -1.16
CA PRO A 153 10.80 -12.55 -2.42
C PRO A 153 10.38 -13.25 -3.71
N ASN A 154 10.05 -14.54 -3.62
CA ASN A 154 9.68 -15.34 -4.79
C ASN A 154 8.35 -14.92 -5.43
N TYR A 155 7.48 -14.18 -4.72
CA TYR A 155 6.14 -13.81 -5.18
C TYR A 155 6.06 -12.43 -5.87
N TYR A 156 7.13 -11.65 -5.80
CA TYR A 156 7.17 -10.29 -6.36
C TYR A 156 8.44 -10.07 -7.19
N SER A 157 8.86 -11.09 -7.95
CA SER A 157 10.03 -11.01 -8.84
C SER A 157 9.87 -10.00 -9.97
N ASP A 158 8.63 -9.69 -10.33
CA ASP A 158 8.24 -8.69 -11.30
C ASP A 158 8.56 -7.24 -10.87
N ILE A 159 8.91 -7.00 -9.60
CA ILE A 159 9.50 -5.71 -9.18
C ILE A 159 10.83 -5.43 -9.88
N ALA A 160 11.44 -6.40 -10.57
CA ALA A 160 12.62 -6.21 -11.41
C ALA A 160 12.30 -5.68 -12.82
N LEU A 161 11.04 -5.73 -13.27
CA LEU A 161 10.66 -5.29 -14.63
C LEU A 161 10.96 -3.81 -14.86
N ASP A 162 11.64 -3.44 -15.93
CA ASP A 162 11.91 -2.04 -16.26
C ASP A 162 11.01 -1.53 -17.40
N ILE A 163 9.70 -1.57 -17.14
CA ILE A 163 8.69 -1.24 -18.14
C ILE A 163 8.52 0.27 -18.32
N TYR A 164 8.74 1.04 -17.25
CA TYR A 164 8.53 2.49 -17.24
C TYR A 164 9.73 3.31 -17.74
N SER A 165 10.85 2.67 -18.06
CA SER A 165 11.93 3.30 -18.85
C SER A 165 11.65 3.27 -20.36
N GLN A 166 10.66 2.48 -20.80
CA GLN A 166 10.29 2.38 -22.21
C GLN A 166 9.48 3.59 -22.66
N PHE A 167 9.58 3.95 -23.95
CA PHE A 167 8.93 5.14 -24.51
C PHE A 167 7.39 5.10 -24.42
N ASN A 168 6.78 3.92 -24.49
CA ASN A 168 5.33 3.74 -24.35
C ASN A 168 5.01 2.48 -23.52
N PRO A 169 5.00 2.59 -22.18
CA PRO A 169 4.68 1.49 -21.28
C PRO A 169 3.29 0.89 -21.54
N GLY A 170 2.32 1.75 -21.91
CA GLY A 170 0.96 1.33 -22.21
C GLY A 170 0.87 0.38 -23.40
N ALA A 171 1.60 0.67 -24.48
CA ALA A 171 1.67 -0.21 -25.65
C ALA A 171 2.37 -1.54 -25.34
N VAL A 172 3.46 -1.52 -24.56
CA VAL A 172 4.19 -2.74 -24.15
C VAL A 172 3.30 -3.65 -23.31
N LEU A 173 2.49 -3.08 -22.42
CA LEU A 173 1.62 -3.81 -21.50
C LEU A 173 0.23 -4.13 -22.07
N GLY A 174 -0.10 -3.62 -23.25
CA GLY A 174 -1.43 -3.72 -23.84
C GLY A 174 -2.51 -3.13 -22.93
N LEU A 175 -2.28 -1.95 -22.36
CA LEU A 175 -3.23 -1.33 -21.43
C LEU A 175 -4.52 -0.90 -22.14
N PRO A 176 -5.69 -1.01 -21.49
CA PRO A 176 -6.93 -0.45 -22.00
C PRO A 176 -6.83 1.08 -22.05
N GLU A 177 -7.67 1.72 -22.87
CA GLU A 177 -7.74 3.19 -22.90
C GLU A 177 -8.04 3.77 -21.51
N PRO A 178 -7.37 4.86 -21.11
CA PRO A 178 -7.65 5.49 -19.83
C PRO A 178 -9.02 6.15 -19.85
N ALA A 179 -9.71 6.13 -18.71
CA ALA A 179 -11.02 6.74 -18.56
C ALA A 179 -11.25 7.23 -17.13
N GLU A 180 -12.22 8.12 -16.98
CA GLU A 180 -12.77 8.48 -15.68
C GLU A 180 -13.79 7.44 -15.21
N PHE A 181 -13.67 6.99 -13.96
CA PHE A 181 -14.55 5.98 -13.38
C PHE A 181 -14.86 6.30 -11.92
N THR A 182 -16.01 5.83 -11.45
CA THR A 182 -16.46 6.01 -10.08
C THR A 182 -16.22 4.73 -9.29
N VAL A 183 -15.46 4.84 -8.20
CA VAL A 183 -15.17 3.75 -7.28
C VAL A 183 -15.80 4.01 -5.91
N ALA A 184 -16.30 2.96 -5.29
CA ALA A 184 -16.76 2.96 -3.91
C ALA A 184 -15.99 1.98 -3.03
N THR A 185 -15.77 2.33 -1.77
CA THR A 185 -15.37 1.37 -0.73
C THR A 185 -16.47 1.28 0.29
N VAL A 186 -16.81 0.07 0.71
CA VAL A 186 -17.85 -0.19 1.70
C VAL A 186 -17.22 -0.69 2.99
N GLN A 187 -17.52 0.00 4.08
CA GLN A 187 -17.22 -0.41 5.44
C GLN A 187 -18.47 -0.97 6.08
N PHE A 188 -18.44 -2.23 6.48
CA PHE A 188 -19.53 -2.80 7.28
C PHE A 188 -19.03 -3.98 8.11
N GLN A 189 -19.85 -4.35 9.09
CA GLN A 189 -19.63 -5.54 9.91
C GLN A 189 -20.49 -6.70 9.35
N PRO A 190 -19.89 -7.81 8.90
CA PRO A 190 -20.62 -9.03 8.55
C PRO A 190 -21.08 -9.77 9.82
N GLU A 191 -22.18 -10.50 9.69
CA GLU A 191 -22.66 -11.43 10.71
C GLU A 191 -21.84 -12.73 10.68
N PRO A 192 -21.14 -13.12 11.76
CA PRO A 192 -20.30 -14.32 11.76
C PRO A 192 -21.10 -15.58 11.42
N GLY A 193 -20.56 -16.44 10.55
CA GLY A 193 -21.16 -17.72 10.20
C GLY A 193 -22.39 -17.65 9.29
N SER A 194 -22.75 -16.47 8.78
CA SER A 194 -23.97 -16.26 8.00
C SER A 194 -23.74 -15.84 6.52
N PRO A 195 -23.06 -16.64 5.67
CA PRO A 195 -22.79 -16.32 4.25
C PRO A 195 -23.96 -15.76 3.45
N LEU A 196 -25.13 -16.39 3.57
CA LEU A 196 -26.30 -15.98 2.80
C LEU A 196 -26.87 -14.64 3.27
N ALA A 197 -26.94 -14.41 4.59
CA ALA A 197 -27.44 -13.16 5.16
C ALA A 197 -26.48 -12.01 4.80
N ASN A 198 -25.18 -12.25 4.91
CA ASN A 198 -24.15 -11.28 4.55
C ASN A 198 -24.17 -10.95 3.05
N THR A 199 -24.38 -11.95 2.19
CA THR A 199 -24.54 -11.71 0.74
C THR A 199 -25.75 -10.81 0.47
N GLY A 200 -26.88 -11.02 1.16
CA GLY A 200 -28.04 -10.12 1.07
C GLY A 200 -27.73 -8.69 1.56
N LYS A 201 -27.00 -8.55 2.68
CA LYS A 201 -26.55 -7.24 3.19
C LYS A 201 -25.62 -6.54 2.20
N ILE A 202 -24.69 -7.28 1.58
CA ILE A 202 -23.78 -6.79 0.55
C ILE A 202 -24.56 -6.24 -0.65
N MET A 203 -25.56 -6.97 -1.15
CA MET A 203 -26.39 -6.48 -2.27
C MET A 203 -27.06 -5.13 -1.96
N GLY A 204 -27.67 -4.99 -0.78
CA GLY A 204 -28.26 -3.72 -0.35
C GLY A 204 -27.24 -2.59 -0.12
N LEU A 205 -25.99 -2.91 0.22
CA LEU A 205 -24.90 -1.94 0.30
C LEU A 205 -24.43 -1.49 -1.09
N ILE A 206 -24.40 -2.40 -2.07
CA ILE A 206 -24.10 -2.08 -3.47
C ILE A 206 -25.19 -1.17 -4.05
N ASP A 207 -26.48 -1.46 -3.80
CA ASP A 207 -27.59 -0.59 -4.20
C ASP A 207 -27.43 0.83 -3.65
N ARG A 208 -27.07 0.95 -2.36
CA ARG A 208 -26.82 2.24 -1.73
C ARG A 208 -25.63 2.97 -2.33
N ALA A 209 -24.53 2.26 -2.60
CA ALA A 209 -23.35 2.85 -3.24
C ALA A 209 -23.67 3.36 -4.65
N ALA A 210 -24.44 2.59 -5.43
CA ALA A 210 -24.90 2.98 -6.77
C ALA A 210 -25.76 4.24 -6.70
N ALA A 211 -26.77 4.27 -5.82
CA ALA A 211 -27.61 5.46 -5.62
C ALA A 211 -26.81 6.70 -5.18
N MET A 212 -25.81 6.52 -4.29
CA MET A 212 -24.92 7.61 -3.88
C MET A 212 -24.07 8.15 -5.03
N SER A 213 -23.62 7.27 -5.92
CA SER A 213 -22.89 7.64 -7.13
C SER A 213 -23.79 8.41 -8.10
N GLU A 214 -24.99 7.89 -8.36
CA GLU A 214 -25.98 8.52 -9.26
C GLU A 214 -26.38 9.91 -8.77
N ALA A 215 -26.57 10.09 -7.46
CA ALA A 215 -26.84 11.39 -6.85
C ALA A 215 -25.71 12.42 -7.06
N ARG A 216 -24.49 11.96 -7.40
CA ARG A 216 -23.33 12.79 -7.78
C ARG A 216 -23.19 12.94 -9.31
N GLY A 217 -24.14 12.42 -10.08
CA GLY A 217 -24.22 12.59 -11.53
C GLY A 217 -23.44 11.56 -12.36
N ARG A 218 -22.97 10.45 -11.76
CA ARG A 218 -22.25 9.38 -12.50
C ARG A 218 -22.67 7.99 -12.02
N PRO A 219 -22.75 6.98 -12.89
CA PRO A 219 -22.95 5.60 -12.45
C PRO A 219 -21.76 5.12 -11.62
N LEU A 220 -22.01 4.09 -10.80
CA LEU A 220 -20.96 3.40 -10.05
C LEU A 220 -20.30 2.35 -10.96
N ASP A 221 -18.99 2.44 -11.16
CA ASP A 221 -18.25 1.49 -12.00
C ASP A 221 -17.67 0.32 -11.19
N LEU A 222 -17.21 0.57 -9.96
CA LEU A 222 -16.53 -0.42 -9.14
C LEU A 222 -16.84 -0.24 -7.65
N VAL A 223 -17.10 -1.34 -6.95
CA VAL A 223 -17.25 -1.36 -5.49
C VAL A 223 -16.26 -2.34 -4.86
N VAL A 224 -15.55 -1.89 -3.83
CA VAL A 224 -14.64 -2.71 -3.02
C VAL A 224 -15.28 -2.97 -1.66
N LEU A 225 -15.37 -4.24 -1.30
CA LEU A 225 -15.93 -4.76 -0.06
C LEU A 225 -14.82 -5.37 0.80
N PRO A 226 -15.02 -5.52 2.12
CA PRO A 226 -13.99 -6.02 3.02
C PRO A 226 -13.57 -7.46 2.78
N GLU A 227 -12.44 -7.83 3.39
CA GLU A 227 -11.97 -9.22 3.49
C GLU A 227 -12.94 -10.05 4.35
N LEU A 228 -13.15 -11.32 4.00
CA LEU A 228 -14.08 -12.25 4.69
C LEU A 228 -15.48 -11.65 4.96
N CYS A 229 -15.95 -10.79 4.06
CA CYS A 229 -17.21 -10.08 4.25
C CYS A 229 -18.45 -10.96 4.01
N THR A 230 -18.25 -12.17 3.50
CA THR A 230 -19.29 -13.19 3.31
C THR A 230 -19.43 -14.05 4.56
N THR A 231 -18.34 -14.55 5.14
CA THR A 231 -18.37 -15.49 6.27
C THR A 231 -18.30 -14.80 7.63
N GLY A 232 -17.76 -13.58 7.70
CA GLY A 232 -17.16 -13.08 8.94
C GLY A 232 -15.81 -13.76 9.20
N ILE A 233 -15.22 -13.49 10.37
CA ILE A 233 -13.93 -14.10 10.73
C ILE A 233 -14.07 -15.60 10.85
N ILE A 234 -13.04 -16.30 10.38
CA ILE A 234 -12.88 -17.74 10.52
C ILE A 234 -11.80 -18.00 11.57
N SER A 235 -12.11 -18.89 12.51
CA SER A 235 -11.30 -19.16 13.69
C SER A 235 -10.48 -20.45 13.57
N ASP A 236 -10.98 -21.43 12.83
CA ASP A 236 -10.40 -22.77 12.73
C ASP A 236 -10.70 -23.46 11.38
N PRO A 237 -10.00 -24.56 11.05
CA PRO A 237 -10.18 -25.28 9.79
C PRO A 237 -11.58 -25.87 9.58
N VAL A 238 -12.29 -26.29 10.64
CA VAL A 238 -13.63 -26.89 10.52
C VAL A 238 -14.63 -25.82 10.13
N GLU A 239 -14.54 -24.64 10.75
CA GLU A 239 -15.32 -23.47 10.34
C GLU A 239 -15.00 -23.07 8.90
N ALA A 240 -13.72 -23.06 8.51
CA ALA A 240 -13.30 -22.74 7.15
C ALA A 240 -13.85 -23.72 6.10
N GLU A 241 -13.86 -25.02 6.40
CA GLU A 241 -14.41 -26.04 5.51
C GLU A 241 -15.93 -25.92 5.37
N ASN A 242 -16.63 -25.62 6.46
CA ASN A 242 -18.09 -25.51 6.47
C ASN A 242 -18.61 -24.21 5.82
N LEU A 243 -17.87 -23.11 5.96
CA LEU A 243 -18.28 -21.79 5.48
C LEU A 243 -17.63 -21.38 4.15
N GLY A 244 -16.50 -21.97 3.80
CA GLY A 244 -15.78 -21.69 2.55
C GLY A 244 -16.54 -22.20 1.33
N GLU A 245 -16.44 -21.47 0.23
CA GLU A 245 -17.08 -21.83 -1.04
C GLU A 245 -16.03 -21.99 -2.15
N GLU A 246 -16.33 -22.81 -3.17
CA GLU A 246 -15.55 -22.77 -4.41
C GLU A 246 -15.67 -21.39 -5.09
N ILE A 247 -14.63 -21.00 -5.83
CA ILE A 247 -14.63 -19.77 -6.63
C ILE A 247 -14.28 -20.12 -8.08
N PRO A 248 -15.20 -19.95 -9.05
CA PRO A 248 -16.58 -19.47 -8.87
C PRO A 248 -17.47 -20.46 -8.10
N GLY A 249 -18.48 -19.93 -7.42
CA GLY A 249 -19.46 -20.66 -6.62
C GLY A 249 -20.66 -19.79 -6.22
N ARG A 250 -21.51 -20.29 -5.33
CA ARG A 250 -22.85 -19.74 -5.02
C ARG A 250 -22.83 -18.22 -4.76
N THR A 251 -21.99 -17.75 -3.86
CA THR A 251 -21.91 -16.33 -3.51
C THR A 251 -21.45 -15.49 -4.70
N THR A 252 -20.42 -15.93 -5.43
CA THR A 252 -19.93 -15.21 -6.62
C THR A 252 -20.94 -15.21 -7.76
N GLU A 253 -21.79 -16.22 -7.91
CA GLU A 253 -22.87 -16.27 -8.92
C GLU A 253 -24.02 -15.31 -8.58
N ILE A 254 -24.37 -15.18 -7.30
CA ILE A 254 -25.36 -14.19 -6.85
C ILE A 254 -24.83 -12.78 -7.13
N LEU A 255 -23.58 -12.50 -6.75
CA LEU A 255 -22.95 -11.21 -6.99
C LEU A 255 -22.72 -10.92 -8.48
N ALA A 256 -22.43 -11.93 -9.30
CA ALA A 256 -22.31 -11.78 -10.75
C ALA A 256 -23.62 -11.37 -11.42
N ARG A 257 -24.75 -11.90 -10.97
CA ARG A 257 -26.08 -11.45 -11.43
C ARG A 257 -26.33 -9.98 -11.06
N ALA A 258 -26.05 -9.60 -9.81
CA ALA A 258 -26.17 -8.21 -9.37
C ALA A 258 -25.23 -7.27 -10.14
N ALA A 259 -23.99 -7.72 -10.43
CA ALA A 259 -23.01 -7.01 -11.24
C ALA A 259 -23.52 -6.80 -12.68
N ALA A 260 -24.12 -7.82 -13.29
CA ALA A 260 -24.68 -7.77 -14.63
C ALA A 260 -25.88 -6.82 -14.73
N GLU A 261 -26.82 -6.90 -13.79
CA GLU A 261 -28.02 -6.05 -13.74
C GLU A 261 -27.68 -4.56 -13.63
N LYS A 262 -26.62 -4.22 -12.90
CA LYS A 262 -26.21 -2.84 -12.62
C LYS A 262 -25.04 -2.36 -13.48
N ASN A 263 -24.44 -3.24 -14.27
CA ASN A 263 -23.19 -3.01 -14.99
C ASN A 263 -22.06 -2.47 -14.09
N VAL A 264 -21.87 -3.08 -12.91
CA VAL A 264 -20.87 -2.69 -11.91
C VAL A 264 -19.87 -3.82 -11.66
N TYR A 265 -18.62 -3.49 -11.37
CA TYR A 265 -17.61 -4.44 -10.92
C TYR A 265 -17.55 -4.51 -9.39
N ILE A 266 -17.32 -5.69 -8.84
CA ILE A 266 -17.34 -5.95 -7.39
C ILE A 266 -16.04 -6.65 -6.99
N ALA A 267 -15.25 -6.02 -6.13
CA ALA A 267 -14.09 -6.63 -5.50
C ALA A 267 -14.41 -6.96 -4.04
N LEU A 268 -14.18 -8.20 -3.60
CA LEU A 268 -14.42 -8.62 -2.21
C LEU A 268 -13.43 -9.70 -1.77
N GLY A 269 -13.29 -9.89 -0.45
CA GLY A 269 -12.60 -11.05 0.10
C GLY A 269 -13.57 -12.06 0.70
N MET A 270 -13.28 -13.35 0.50
CA MET A 270 -14.08 -14.47 0.97
C MET A 270 -13.20 -15.69 1.26
N ALA A 271 -13.71 -16.61 2.08
CA ALA A 271 -13.08 -17.90 2.27
C ALA A 271 -13.34 -18.80 1.07
N GLU A 272 -12.27 -19.29 0.47
CA GLU A 272 -12.30 -20.22 -0.65
C GLU A 272 -12.07 -21.64 -0.12
N SER A 273 -12.89 -22.60 -0.54
CA SER A 273 -12.65 -24.03 -0.36
C SER A 273 -12.43 -24.66 -1.73
N GLN A 274 -11.26 -25.27 -1.97
CA GLN A 274 -10.97 -25.97 -3.21
C GLN A 274 -10.07 -27.18 -2.97
N GLY A 275 -10.49 -28.34 -3.45
CA GLY A 275 -9.68 -29.56 -3.40
C GLY A 275 -9.30 -30.00 -1.99
N GLY A 276 -10.18 -29.78 -1.01
CA GLY A 276 -9.94 -30.09 0.41
C GLY A 276 -9.00 -29.12 1.12
N LYS A 277 -8.67 -27.97 0.51
CA LYS A 277 -7.87 -26.90 1.11
C LYS A 277 -8.67 -25.61 1.19
N GLN A 278 -8.33 -24.80 2.17
CA GLN A 278 -8.97 -23.51 2.41
C GLN A 278 -7.99 -22.37 2.17
N TYR A 279 -8.50 -21.28 1.59
CA TYR A 279 -7.72 -20.10 1.29
C TYR A 279 -8.47 -18.84 1.67
N ASN A 280 -7.74 -17.79 2.04
CA ASN A 280 -8.29 -16.44 2.14
C ASN A 280 -8.12 -15.75 0.78
N SER A 281 -9.22 -15.57 0.05
CA SER A 281 -9.18 -15.18 -1.35
C SER A 281 -9.86 -13.84 -1.59
N CYS A 282 -9.30 -13.03 -2.48
CA CYS A 282 -9.94 -11.87 -3.07
C CYS A 282 -10.45 -12.23 -4.47
N VAL A 283 -11.63 -11.72 -4.83
CA VAL A 283 -12.23 -11.96 -6.13
C VAL A 283 -12.73 -10.64 -6.72
N LEU A 284 -12.53 -10.46 -8.03
CA LEU A 284 -13.13 -9.41 -8.84
C LEU A 284 -14.20 -10.03 -9.72
N ILE A 285 -15.42 -9.53 -9.57
CA ILE A 285 -16.60 -9.99 -10.29
C ILE A 285 -17.06 -8.86 -11.19
N GLY A 286 -17.29 -9.15 -12.47
CA GLY A 286 -17.83 -8.22 -13.45
C GLY A 286 -19.19 -8.67 -13.98
N PRO A 287 -19.76 -7.92 -14.94
CA PRO A 287 -21.04 -8.24 -15.57
C PRO A 287 -21.11 -9.62 -16.26
N ARG A 288 -19.96 -10.26 -16.51
CA ARG A 288 -19.87 -11.57 -17.17
C ARG A 288 -19.52 -12.72 -16.22
N GLY A 289 -19.34 -12.46 -14.92
CA GLY A 289 -18.90 -13.44 -13.93
C GLY A 289 -17.60 -13.05 -13.23
N VAL A 290 -16.87 -14.04 -12.73
CA VAL A 290 -15.57 -13.82 -12.08
C VAL A 290 -14.53 -13.43 -13.13
N GLU A 291 -14.00 -12.21 -13.03
CA GLU A 291 -12.97 -11.68 -13.93
C GLU A 291 -11.56 -12.00 -13.40
N CYS A 292 -11.39 -12.08 -12.07
CA CYS A 292 -10.10 -12.36 -11.45
C CYS A 292 -10.25 -12.96 -10.05
N LYS A 293 -9.31 -13.83 -9.65
CA LYS A 293 -9.19 -14.41 -8.31
C LYS A 293 -7.75 -14.32 -7.83
N TYR A 294 -7.57 -14.02 -6.55
CA TYR A 294 -6.28 -13.94 -5.87
C TYR A 294 -6.34 -14.65 -4.53
N ARG A 295 -5.35 -15.48 -4.20
CA ARG A 295 -5.19 -16.10 -2.87
C ARG A 295 -4.13 -15.36 -2.08
N LYS A 296 -4.45 -14.97 -0.86
CA LYS A 296 -3.57 -14.18 0.03
C LYS A 296 -2.24 -14.89 0.27
N VAL A 297 -1.14 -14.22 -0.05
CA VAL A 297 0.22 -14.75 0.09
C VAL A 297 0.78 -14.49 1.50
N HIS A 298 0.57 -13.28 2.03
CA HIS A 298 0.99 -12.94 3.39
C HIS A 298 -0.18 -13.13 4.36
N LEU A 299 -0.36 -14.36 4.86
CA LEU A 299 -1.36 -14.66 5.88
C LEU A 299 -1.10 -13.88 7.18
N ALA A 300 -2.17 -13.34 7.79
CA ALA A 300 -2.09 -12.86 9.16
C ALA A 300 -1.89 -14.06 10.11
N PRO A 301 -1.31 -13.87 11.30
CA PRO A 301 -1.17 -14.97 12.28
C PRO A 301 -2.48 -15.70 12.61
N ARG A 302 -3.62 -15.00 12.52
CA ARG A 302 -4.95 -15.60 12.69
C ARG A 302 -5.35 -16.49 11.50
N ASP A 303 -4.99 -16.10 10.28
CA ASP A 303 -5.38 -16.78 9.05
C ASP A 303 -4.58 -18.07 8.88
N GLN A 304 -3.33 -18.10 9.38
CA GLN A 304 -2.46 -19.30 9.36
C GLN A 304 -3.05 -20.51 10.09
N LYS A 305 -4.08 -20.32 10.91
CA LYS A 305 -4.75 -21.41 11.63
C LYS A 305 -5.69 -22.24 10.74
N TRP A 306 -6.15 -21.68 9.62
CA TRP A 306 -7.21 -22.26 8.81
C TRP A 306 -6.98 -22.16 7.30
N ALA A 307 -6.18 -21.18 6.84
CA ALA A 307 -5.91 -20.95 5.43
C ALA A 307 -4.51 -21.41 5.05
N GLU A 308 -4.40 -21.94 3.84
CA GLU A 308 -3.14 -22.15 3.13
C GLU A 308 -2.68 -20.84 2.46
N GLU A 309 -1.37 -20.72 2.28
CA GLU A 309 -0.81 -19.60 1.54
C GLU A 309 -1.16 -19.67 0.05
N GLY A 310 -1.36 -18.50 -0.57
CA GLY A 310 -1.52 -18.39 -2.01
C GLY A 310 -0.32 -18.90 -2.80
N ASP A 311 -0.60 -19.40 -3.99
CA ASP A 311 0.35 -20.01 -4.93
C ASP A 311 0.60 -19.15 -6.19
N GLY A 312 -0.05 -17.99 -6.28
CA GLY A 312 -0.08 -17.15 -7.48
C GLY A 312 0.71 -15.84 -7.39
N ILE A 313 0.98 -15.27 -8.56
CA ILE A 313 1.45 -13.89 -8.72
C ILE A 313 0.26 -12.94 -8.51
N PHE A 314 0.48 -11.77 -7.90
CA PHE A 314 -0.54 -10.73 -7.72
C PHE A 314 -1.23 -10.39 -9.05
N PRO A 315 -2.56 -10.57 -9.19
CA PRO A 315 -3.18 -10.51 -10.50
C PRO A 315 -3.65 -9.11 -10.88
N VAL A 316 -3.60 -8.83 -12.17
CA VAL A 316 -4.17 -7.63 -12.80
C VAL A 316 -5.26 -8.03 -13.79
N CYS A 317 -6.28 -7.20 -13.93
CA CYS A 317 -7.42 -7.44 -14.81
C CYS A 317 -7.77 -6.16 -15.59
N ASP A 318 -7.99 -6.28 -16.89
CA ASP A 318 -8.39 -5.15 -17.73
C ASP A 318 -9.90 -4.96 -17.69
N LEU A 319 -10.32 -3.78 -17.24
CA LEU A 319 -11.70 -3.34 -17.25
C LEU A 319 -11.88 -2.21 -18.27
N PRO A 320 -13.12 -1.85 -18.65
CA PRO A 320 -13.39 -0.80 -19.64
C PRO A 320 -12.80 0.58 -19.30
N PHE A 321 -12.41 0.82 -18.04
CA PHE A 321 -11.91 2.10 -17.56
C PHE A 321 -10.46 2.08 -17.03
N GLY A 322 -9.79 0.93 -17.09
CA GLY A 322 -8.42 0.80 -16.60
C GLY A 322 -8.06 -0.62 -16.20
N ARG A 323 -6.78 -0.82 -15.85
CA ARG A 323 -6.27 -2.09 -15.33
C ARG A 323 -6.32 -2.07 -13.81
N ILE A 324 -6.96 -3.08 -13.22
CA ILE A 324 -7.16 -3.19 -11.76
C ILE A 324 -6.26 -4.29 -11.19
N GLY A 325 -5.57 -3.99 -10.09
CA GLY A 325 -4.81 -4.97 -9.31
C GLY A 325 -5.58 -5.40 -8.06
N LEU A 326 -5.58 -6.70 -7.75
CA LEU A 326 -6.11 -7.21 -6.48
C LEU A 326 -4.97 -7.43 -5.48
N VAL A 327 -5.14 -6.92 -4.26
CA VAL A 327 -4.18 -7.11 -3.16
C VAL A 327 -4.93 -7.32 -1.85
N ALA A 328 -4.75 -8.44 -1.16
CA ALA A 328 -5.42 -8.67 0.12
C ALA A 328 -4.84 -7.75 1.20
N GLY A 329 -5.63 -7.42 2.24
CA GLY A 329 -5.26 -6.42 3.25
C GLY A 329 -3.86 -6.58 3.87
N CYS A 330 -3.42 -7.79 4.20
CA CYS A 330 -2.06 -8.01 4.72
C CYS A 330 -0.96 -7.88 3.66
N ASP A 331 -1.24 -8.25 2.41
CA ASP A 331 -0.28 -8.09 1.32
C ASP A 331 0.00 -6.61 1.04
N LEU A 332 -0.99 -5.74 1.22
CA LEU A 332 -0.87 -4.28 1.07
C LEU A 332 0.22 -3.68 1.97
N MET A 333 0.57 -4.34 3.07
CA MET A 333 1.60 -3.85 3.99
C MET A 333 3.02 -3.96 3.42
N PHE A 334 3.20 -4.81 2.41
CA PHE A 334 4.49 -5.02 1.76
C PHE A 334 4.53 -4.18 0.47
N PRO A 335 5.43 -3.18 0.36
CA PRO A 335 5.48 -2.32 -0.81
C PRO A 335 5.76 -3.08 -2.11
N GLU A 336 6.47 -4.21 -2.05
CA GLU A 336 6.77 -5.07 -3.20
C GLU A 336 5.50 -5.63 -3.85
N CYS A 337 4.45 -5.91 -3.07
CA CYS A 337 3.17 -6.37 -3.60
C CYS A 337 2.47 -5.27 -4.42
N ALA A 338 2.46 -4.04 -3.89
CA ALA A 338 1.90 -2.89 -4.59
C ALA A 338 2.75 -2.52 -5.81
N GLU A 339 4.07 -2.58 -5.71
CA GLU A 339 4.96 -2.32 -6.85
C GLU A 339 4.82 -3.39 -7.93
N SER A 340 4.71 -4.67 -7.57
CA SER A 340 4.46 -5.77 -8.52
C SER A 340 3.24 -5.45 -9.40
N LEU A 341 2.12 -5.11 -8.77
CA LEU A 341 0.89 -4.72 -9.47
C LEU A 341 1.09 -3.44 -10.29
N ALA A 342 1.75 -2.42 -9.74
CA ALA A 342 2.04 -1.18 -10.44
C ALA A 342 2.90 -1.43 -11.70
N LYS A 343 3.94 -2.26 -11.62
CA LYS A 343 4.80 -2.61 -12.75
C LYS A 343 4.09 -3.41 -13.83
N ARG A 344 3.03 -4.12 -13.48
CA ARG A 344 2.14 -4.79 -14.44
C ARG A 344 1.06 -3.86 -15.01
N GLY A 345 1.13 -2.58 -14.67
CA GLY A 345 0.30 -1.52 -15.22
C GLY A 345 -1.01 -1.30 -14.48
N ALA A 346 -1.13 -1.71 -13.22
CA ALA A 346 -2.32 -1.40 -12.44
C ALA A 346 -2.50 0.12 -12.29
N ASP A 347 -3.70 0.60 -12.62
CA ASP A 347 -4.15 1.97 -12.43
C ASP A 347 -4.73 2.16 -11.01
N LEU A 348 -5.43 1.15 -10.50
CA LEU A 348 -6.03 1.10 -9.17
C LEU A 348 -5.74 -0.25 -8.49
N LEU A 349 -5.37 -0.20 -7.20
CA LEU A 349 -5.31 -1.37 -6.33
C LEU A 349 -6.59 -1.48 -5.50
N CYS A 350 -7.27 -2.61 -5.58
CA CYS A 350 -8.40 -2.94 -4.73
C CYS A 350 -7.93 -3.82 -3.57
N ALA A 351 -8.16 -3.34 -2.35
CA ALA A 351 -7.76 -4.00 -1.12
C ALA A 351 -8.95 -4.32 -0.21
N PRO A 352 -9.61 -5.48 -0.42
CA PRO A 352 -10.41 -6.10 0.63
C PRO A 352 -9.51 -6.37 1.84
N ALA A 353 -9.85 -5.77 2.98
CA ALA A 353 -9.03 -5.80 4.18
C ALA A 353 -9.84 -6.19 5.43
N LEU A 354 -9.15 -6.86 6.34
CA LEU A 354 -9.57 -7.11 7.71
C LEU A 354 -8.39 -6.74 8.61
N TRP A 355 -8.40 -5.51 9.12
CA TRP A 355 -7.28 -4.90 9.84
C TRP A 355 -7.64 -4.52 11.27
N GLU A 356 -6.82 -4.98 12.22
CA GLU A 356 -6.97 -4.80 13.66
C GLU A 356 -6.01 -3.76 14.27
N ASP A 357 -4.92 -3.41 13.58
CA ASP A 357 -3.90 -2.51 14.13
C ASP A 357 -3.97 -1.11 13.51
N GLY A 358 -4.56 -0.18 14.25
CA GLY A 358 -4.64 1.23 13.84
C GLY A 358 -3.28 1.94 13.81
N ARG A 359 -2.26 1.42 14.49
CA ARG A 359 -0.94 2.07 14.58
C ARG A 359 -0.19 2.00 13.27
N SER A 360 -0.39 0.94 12.48
CA SER A 360 0.25 0.73 11.18
C SER A 360 -0.56 1.24 9.98
N LYS A 361 -1.74 1.82 10.19
CA LYS A 361 -2.64 2.30 9.13
C LYS A 361 -1.99 3.32 8.19
N PHE A 362 -1.03 4.11 8.66
CA PHE A 362 -0.26 5.06 7.84
C PHE A 362 0.42 4.40 6.62
N ILE A 363 0.66 3.09 6.67
CA ILE A 363 1.27 2.33 5.57
C ILE A 363 0.35 2.28 4.35
N TRP A 364 -0.98 2.27 4.53
CA TRP A 364 -1.91 2.24 3.40
C TRP A 364 -1.73 3.46 2.50
N GLU A 365 -1.70 4.65 3.08
CA GLU A 365 -1.50 5.88 2.30
C GLU A 365 -0.05 6.00 1.79
N ALA A 366 0.93 5.42 2.50
CA ALA A 366 2.31 5.32 2.00
C ALA A 366 2.41 4.49 0.70
N ARG A 367 1.40 3.68 0.35
CA ARG A 367 1.34 2.97 -0.93
C ARG A 367 1.13 3.87 -2.14
N LEU A 368 0.72 5.12 -1.95
CA LEU A 368 0.75 6.13 -3.02
C LEU A 368 2.18 6.37 -3.54
N GLY A 369 3.21 5.95 -2.80
CA GLY A 369 4.60 5.92 -3.27
C GLY A 369 4.81 5.00 -4.49
N GLU A 370 3.97 3.97 -4.64
CA GLU A 370 3.93 3.06 -5.79
C GLU A 370 3.03 3.59 -6.93
N GLN A 371 2.48 4.79 -6.77
CA GLN A 371 1.91 5.63 -7.84
C GLN A 371 0.67 5.06 -8.53
N THR A 372 -0.14 4.31 -7.81
CA THR A 372 -1.45 3.82 -8.24
C THR A 372 -2.54 4.49 -7.40
N HIS A 373 -3.77 4.54 -7.90
CA HIS A 373 -4.90 4.74 -7.00
C HIS A 373 -4.99 3.55 -6.02
N LEU A 374 -5.64 3.75 -4.87
CA LEU A 374 -5.84 2.72 -3.86
C LEU A 374 -7.25 2.81 -3.28
N ALA A 375 -7.97 1.69 -3.24
CA ALA A 375 -9.26 1.55 -2.59
C ALA A 375 -9.18 0.44 -1.54
N VAL A 376 -9.20 0.81 -0.25
CA VAL A 376 -9.17 -0.11 0.89
C VAL A 376 -10.55 -0.19 1.50
N ALA A 377 -11.15 -1.37 1.53
CA ALA A 377 -12.39 -1.64 2.24
C ALA A 377 -12.08 -2.50 3.45
N ASN A 378 -12.29 -1.98 4.64
CA ASN A 378 -12.00 -2.63 5.92
C ASN A 378 -13.28 -2.86 6.72
N GLN A 379 -13.31 -3.93 7.51
CA GLN A 379 -14.35 -4.13 8.52
C GLN A 379 -14.13 -3.17 9.72
N TRP A 380 -15.18 -2.96 10.51
CA TRP A 380 -15.11 -2.17 11.75
C TRP A 380 -15.79 -2.90 12.90
N GLY A 381 -15.36 -2.59 14.13
CA GLY A 381 -15.98 -3.13 15.34
C GLY A 381 -15.57 -4.58 15.63
N ASP A 382 -16.41 -5.28 16.37
CA ASP A 382 -16.15 -6.65 16.82
C ASP A 382 -16.48 -7.66 15.72
N ALA A 383 -15.49 -8.05 14.94
CA ALA A 383 -15.66 -8.99 13.84
C ALA A 383 -15.65 -10.46 14.32
N GLY A 384 -16.26 -10.80 15.46
CA GLY A 384 -16.27 -12.16 16.00
C GLY A 384 -15.09 -12.44 16.95
N GLY A 385 -14.85 -11.52 17.88
CA GLY A 385 -13.77 -11.55 18.88
C GLY A 385 -12.53 -10.75 18.50
N LEU A 386 -12.45 -10.24 17.26
CA LEU A 386 -11.37 -9.36 16.80
C LEU A 386 -11.90 -7.92 16.62
N ASN A 387 -11.33 -6.98 17.38
CA ASN A 387 -11.66 -5.57 17.22
C ASN A 387 -10.92 -4.98 16.02
N THR A 388 -11.67 -4.71 14.96
CA THR A 388 -11.18 -4.11 13.72
C THR A 388 -11.33 -2.59 13.75
N VAL A 389 -10.43 -1.89 13.06
CA VAL A 389 -10.27 -0.42 13.21
C VAL A 389 -11.10 0.41 12.24
N GLY A 390 -11.88 -0.22 11.35
CA GLY A 390 -12.61 0.48 10.30
C GLY A 390 -11.66 1.31 9.43
N GLY A 391 -12.07 2.53 9.10
CA GLY A 391 -11.23 3.46 8.36
C GLY A 391 -11.05 3.13 6.88
N SER A 392 -12.03 2.45 6.25
CA SER A 392 -12.05 2.23 4.80
C SER A 392 -11.77 3.53 4.06
N ALA A 393 -11.01 3.49 2.97
CA ALA A 393 -10.52 4.69 2.32
C ALA A 393 -10.31 4.51 0.82
N ILE A 394 -10.49 5.60 0.07
CA ILE A 394 -10.08 5.73 -1.32
C ILE A 394 -9.04 6.84 -1.39
N PHE A 395 -7.87 6.52 -1.96
CA PHE A 395 -6.79 7.45 -2.22
C PHE A 395 -6.56 7.56 -3.73
N GLY A 396 -6.86 8.73 -4.28
CA GLY A 396 -6.59 9.07 -5.67
C GLY A 396 -5.15 9.56 -5.84
N TYR A 397 -4.32 8.80 -6.56
CA TYR A 397 -3.02 9.26 -7.01
C TYR A 397 -3.12 10.34 -8.10
N SER A 398 -2.18 11.29 -8.07
CA SER A 398 -1.82 12.14 -9.20
C SER A 398 -0.35 12.53 -9.03
N ARG A 399 0.36 12.80 -10.14
CA ARG A 399 1.72 13.37 -10.08
C ARG A 399 1.77 14.76 -9.43
N PHE A 400 0.61 15.42 -9.36
CA PHE A 400 0.37 16.73 -8.77
C PHE A 400 -0.33 16.54 -7.41
N PRO A 401 0.39 16.66 -6.28
CA PRO A 401 -0.17 16.38 -4.97
C PRO A 401 -1.46 17.14 -4.65
N GLU A 402 -1.61 18.37 -5.15
CA GLU A 402 -2.79 19.23 -4.99
C GLU A 402 -4.04 18.69 -5.69
N LYS A 403 -3.88 17.75 -6.63
CA LYS A 403 -4.98 17.07 -7.34
C LYS A 403 -5.34 15.70 -6.73
N MET A 404 -4.59 15.24 -5.73
CA MET A 404 -4.89 13.95 -5.09
C MET A 404 -6.22 14.03 -4.35
N LEU A 405 -7.14 13.13 -4.70
CA LEU A 405 -8.43 13.00 -4.05
C LEU A 405 -8.36 12.02 -2.88
N ARG A 406 -9.14 12.24 -1.83
CA ARG A 406 -9.23 11.30 -0.71
C ARG A 406 -10.63 11.27 -0.11
N SER A 407 -11.05 10.09 0.32
CA SER A 407 -12.27 9.87 1.08
C SER A 407 -12.04 8.74 2.07
N GLU A 408 -12.42 8.93 3.32
CA GLU A 408 -12.13 7.99 4.40
C GLU A 408 -13.33 7.86 5.32
N SER A 409 -13.62 6.63 5.72
CA SER A 409 -14.68 6.28 6.65
C SER A 409 -14.22 6.51 8.10
N PRO A 410 -15.15 6.75 9.03
CA PRO A 410 -14.83 6.78 10.46
C PRO A 410 -14.25 5.45 10.93
N ALA A 411 -13.60 5.46 12.10
CA ALA A 411 -13.06 4.24 12.72
C ALA A 411 -14.16 3.23 13.14
N LYS A 412 -15.40 3.70 13.32
CA LYS A 412 -16.56 2.90 13.70
C LYS A 412 -17.79 3.35 12.92
N GLY A 413 -18.73 2.44 12.69
CA GLY A 413 -19.95 2.66 11.91
C GLY A 413 -19.85 2.14 10.48
N ASP A 414 -20.98 1.67 9.95
CA ASP A 414 -21.11 1.36 8.54
C ASP A 414 -20.96 2.65 7.72
N ALA A 415 -20.21 2.60 6.63
CA ALA A 415 -19.92 3.76 5.79
C ALA A 415 -19.67 3.37 4.34
N ILE A 416 -19.93 4.29 3.42
CA ILE A 416 -19.66 4.15 1.99
C ILE A 416 -18.89 5.40 1.56
N ASN A 417 -17.68 5.22 1.06
CA ASN A 417 -16.93 6.27 0.38
C ASN A 417 -17.17 6.11 -1.13
N VAL A 418 -17.31 7.23 -1.85
CA VAL A 418 -17.44 7.24 -3.31
C VAL A 418 -16.51 8.32 -3.85
N LEU A 419 -15.70 8.04 -4.87
CA LEU A 419 -14.87 9.01 -5.57
C LEU A 419 -14.86 8.73 -7.08
N CYS A 420 -14.77 9.80 -7.86
CA CYS A 420 -14.44 9.75 -9.29
C CYS A 420 -12.93 9.86 -9.45
N LEU A 421 -12.31 8.89 -10.12
CA LEU A 421 -10.88 8.84 -10.40
C LEU A 421 -10.65 8.76 -11.91
N ASN A 422 -9.41 8.99 -12.36
CA ASN A 422 -9.04 8.88 -13.77
C ASN A 422 -7.79 8.00 -13.90
N SER A 423 -7.90 6.88 -14.62
CA SER A 423 -6.76 5.96 -14.80
C SER A 423 -5.57 6.60 -15.51
N ALA A 424 -5.75 7.70 -16.26
CA ALA A 424 -4.64 8.48 -16.80
C ALA A 424 -3.71 9.03 -15.72
N ASP A 425 -4.24 9.47 -14.57
CA ASP A 425 -3.41 10.02 -13.48
C ASP A 425 -2.42 8.98 -12.94
N ALA A 426 -2.86 7.73 -12.81
CA ALA A 426 -2.03 6.62 -12.37
C ALA A 426 -0.99 6.19 -13.41
N ARG A 427 -1.12 6.59 -14.68
CA ARG A 427 -0.16 6.27 -15.75
C ARG A 427 0.94 7.30 -15.88
N GLU A 428 0.75 8.51 -15.36
CA GLU A 428 1.80 9.55 -15.29
C GLU A 428 2.73 9.33 -14.09
N LYS A 429 3.50 8.24 -14.12
CA LYS A 429 4.42 7.86 -13.05
C LYS A 429 5.54 8.90 -12.92
N LYS A 430 5.97 9.21 -11.69
CA LYS A 430 7.06 10.17 -11.38
C LYS A 430 8.29 9.54 -10.73
N PHE A 431 8.10 8.48 -9.96
CA PHE A 431 9.11 7.86 -9.10
C PHE A 431 9.36 6.40 -9.47
N LEU A 432 8.41 5.73 -10.13
CA LEU A 432 8.64 4.41 -10.72
C LEU A 432 9.43 4.49 -12.05
N GLU A 433 9.50 5.68 -12.66
CA GLU A 433 10.31 5.92 -13.86
C GLU A 433 11.79 6.12 -13.51
N ASN A 434 12.67 5.43 -14.22
CA ASN A 434 14.11 5.68 -14.22
C ASN A 434 14.81 5.44 -12.87
N ILE A 435 14.50 4.34 -12.18
CA ILE A 435 15.29 3.91 -11.01
C ILE A 435 16.55 3.21 -11.51
N ASP A 436 17.71 3.83 -11.27
CA ASP A 436 19.01 3.23 -11.58
C ASP A 436 19.32 2.16 -10.52
N TYR A 437 18.97 0.92 -10.85
CA TYR A 437 19.25 -0.23 -9.99
C TYR A 437 20.75 -0.47 -9.81
N ASP A 438 21.58 -0.13 -10.80
CA ASP A 438 23.04 -0.27 -10.70
C ASP A 438 23.60 0.71 -9.67
N ALA A 439 23.09 1.94 -9.66
CA ALA A 439 23.38 2.89 -8.61
C ALA A 439 22.93 2.34 -7.24
N ILE A 440 21.69 1.88 -7.07
CA ILE A 440 21.18 1.41 -5.76
C ILE A 440 21.96 0.19 -5.23
N LEU A 441 22.15 -0.82 -6.10
CA LEU A 441 22.65 -2.15 -5.74
C LEU A 441 24.17 -2.28 -5.81
N ASN A 442 24.87 -1.29 -6.39
CA ASN A 442 26.32 -1.33 -6.61
C ASN A 442 26.75 -2.46 -7.56
N ASN A 443 26.04 -2.64 -8.67
CA ASN A 443 26.37 -3.66 -9.68
C ASN A 443 27.50 -3.23 -10.63
N THR A 444 27.95 -1.97 -10.54
CA THR A 444 29.10 -1.51 -11.32
C THR A 444 30.38 -2.14 -10.75
N PRO A 445 31.16 -2.89 -11.54
CA PRO A 445 32.47 -3.35 -11.09
C PRO A 445 33.32 -2.14 -10.69
N PRO A 446 34.15 -2.24 -9.64
CA PRO A 446 35.06 -1.15 -9.29
C PRO A 446 36.06 -0.90 -10.43
N GLY A 447 35.83 0.17 -11.20
CA GLY A 447 36.77 0.72 -12.19
C GLY A 447 36.29 0.67 -13.63
N GLN A 448 35.75 1.80 -14.11
CA GLN A 448 36.03 2.35 -15.44
C GLN A 448 36.22 3.87 -15.31
#